data_AF-A0AAU6MS59-F1
#
_entry.id   AF-A0AAU6MS59-F1
#
_cell.length_a   1.000
_cell.length_b   1.000
_cell.length_c   1.000
_cell.angle_alpha   90.00
_cell.angle_beta   90.00
_cell.angle_gamma   90.00
#
_symmetry.space_group_name_H-M   'P 1'
#
loop_
_entity.id
_entity.type
_entity.pdbx_description
1 polymer ?
#
loop_
_entity_poly.entity_id
_entity_poly.type
_entity_poly.pdbx_seq_one_letter_code
_entity_poly.pdbx_strand_id
1 'polypeptide(L)'
;MPAWLPRAMVLALALYACFRLGSWAFDQLIGLLINVLIAFFLALAIEPAVSRMAARGMRRGLATFLVFLAVLIAAVGFVVLLGSMLAGQIVDMVEEFPKYLDSVINWVNQTFRTDLSRVEVQDSLLHSDWLQKYVQNSATGVLDISTTVLGGLFRLLTISLFSFYFAADGPRLRRALCSVLPPARQAEVLRAWEIAVDKTGGYLYSRGLMALISGIAHYILLVILGVPYAPALAVWVGLVSQFIPTIGTYLAGALPMLIAFTVDPWYAVWVLGFVVVYQQFENYALQPKLTSRTVDIHPAVAFGSVIAGTALMGAVGALIAIPAVATLQAFLGAYVKRYDVTDDPRMHGRSARRGESVLTRLRRSWRAPGSAEGEA
;
A
#
# COMPACT_ATOMS: atom_id res chain seq x y z
N MET A 1 19.37 -55.34 -30.09
CA MET A 1 18.89 -54.01 -29.66
C MET A 1 18.91 -53.08 -30.87
N PRO A 2 17.89 -52.24 -31.09
CA PRO A 2 17.88 -51.32 -32.22
C PRO A 2 19.00 -50.27 -32.07
N ALA A 3 19.73 -49.97 -33.15
CA ALA A 3 20.85 -49.01 -33.13
C ALA A 3 20.43 -47.55 -32.82
N TRP A 4 19.15 -47.22 -32.97
CA TRP A 4 18.59 -45.90 -32.64
C TRP A 4 18.35 -45.71 -31.13
N LEU A 5 18.20 -46.81 -30.38
CA LEU A 5 17.86 -46.79 -28.96
C LEU A 5 18.92 -46.11 -28.08
N PRO A 6 20.24 -46.38 -28.20
CA PRO A 6 21.25 -45.69 -27.40
C PRO A 6 21.33 -44.18 -27.73
N ARG A 7 21.15 -43.78 -29.00
CA ARG A 7 21.14 -42.36 -29.40
C ARG A 7 19.92 -41.64 -28.84
N ALA A 8 18.75 -42.27 -28.89
CA ALA A 8 17.52 -41.73 -28.31
C ALA A 8 17.64 -41.61 -26.78
N MET A 9 18.24 -42.60 -26.10
CA MET A 9 18.49 -42.55 -24.66
C MET A 9 19.46 -41.44 -24.26
N VAL A 10 20.57 -41.27 -24.99
CA VAL A 10 21.52 -40.17 -24.73
C VAL A 10 20.86 -38.81 -24.93
N LEU A 11 20.06 -38.64 -25.99
CA LEU A 11 19.34 -37.39 -26.26
C LEU A 11 18.27 -37.11 -25.19
N ALA A 12 17.53 -38.14 -24.75
CA ALA A 12 16.55 -38.01 -23.67
C ALA A 12 17.21 -37.65 -22.32
N LEU A 13 18.33 -38.28 -21.99
CA LEU A 13 19.10 -37.96 -20.78
C LEU A 13 19.71 -36.56 -20.84
N ALA A 14 20.21 -36.14 -22.00
CA ALA A 14 20.74 -34.79 -22.21
C ALA A 14 19.64 -33.72 -22.07
N LEU A 15 18.46 -33.94 -22.66
CA LEU A 15 17.30 -33.05 -22.49
C LEU A 15 16.85 -33.00 -21.03
N TYR A 16 16.78 -34.14 -20.34
CA TYR A 16 16.44 -34.19 -18.92
C TYR A 16 17.48 -33.45 -18.05
N ALA A 17 18.78 -33.66 -18.29
CA ALA A 17 19.85 -32.96 -17.60
C ALA A 17 19.79 -31.45 -17.85
N CYS A 18 19.54 -31.02 -19.09
CA CYS A 18 19.37 -29.62 -19.45
C CYS A 18 18.14 -29.01 -18.77
N PHE A 19 17.01 -29.72 -18.75
CA PHE A 19 15.82 -29.29 -18.02
C PHE A 19 16.06 -29.15 -16.51
N ARG A 20 16.75 -30.13 -15.89
CA ARG A 20 17.10 -30.10 -14.46
C ARG A 20 18.07 -28.98 -14.11
N LEU A 21 19.06 -28.74 -14.96
CA LEU A 21 20.02 -27.65 -14.79
C LEU A 21 19.34 -26.29 -14.98
N GLY A 22 18.46 -26.19 -15.98
CA GLY A 22 17.64 -25.00 -16.22
C GLY A 22 16.68 -24.70 -15.07
N SER A 23 15.99 -25.72 -14.54
CA SER A 23 15.10 -25.56 -13.39
C SER A 23 15.86 -25.16 -12.13
N TRP A 24 16.99 -25.82 -11.84
CA TRP A 24 17.84 -25.46 -10.71
C TRP A 24 18.35 -24.01 -10.83
N ALA A 25 18.84 -23.60 -12.01
CA ALA A 25 19.29 -22.24 -12.24
C ALA A 25 18.15 -21.23 -12.10
N PHE A 26 16.95 -21.56 -12.61
CA PHE A 26 15.77 -20.72 -12.46
C PHE A 26 15.38 -20.55 -10.99
N ASP A 27 15.36 -21.62 -10.20
CA ASP A 27 15.04 -21.58 -8.77
C ASP A 27 16.06 -20.76 -7.96
N GLN A 28 17.33 -20.76 -8.36
CA GLN A 28 18.35 -19.93 -7.71
C GLN A 28 18.26 -18.45 -8.13
N LEU A 29 17.90 -18.19 -9.39
CA LEU A 29 17.84 -16.84 -9.95
C LEU A 29 16.50 -16.15 -9.70
N ILE A 30 15.42 -16.88 -9.40
CA ILE A 30 14.08 -16.29 -9.21
C ILE A 30 14.07 -15.26 -8.09
N GLY A 31 14.81 -15.50 -7.01
CA GLY A 31 14.95 -14.54 -5.91
C GLY A 31 15.64 -13.24 -6.34
N LEU A 32 16.68 -13.34 -7.17
CA LEU A 32 17.35 -12.18 -7.75
C LEU A 32 16.44 -11.45 -8.74
N LEU A 33 15.73 -12.17 -9.62
CA LEU A 33 14.78 -11.60 -10.57
C LEU A 33 13.66 -10.84 -9.85
N ILE A 34 13.13 -11.38 -8.75
CA ILE A 34 12.15 -10.69 -7.90
C ILE A 34 12.76 -9.42 -7.30
N ASN A 35 13.98 -9.45 -6.77
CA ASN A 35 14.64 -8.25 -6.23
C ASN A 35 14.90 -7.19 -7.31
N VAL A 36 15.30 -7.60 -8.52
CA VAL A 36 15.46 -6.71 -9.68
C VAL A 36 14.11 -6.12 -10.10
N LEU A 37 13.03 -6.90 -10.06
CA LEU A 37 11.68 -6.42 -10.34
C LEU A 37 11.23 -5.37 -9.30
N ILE A 38 11.46 -5.62 -8.01
CA ILE A 38 11.25 -4.62 -6.95
C ILE A 38 12.02 -3.34 -7.27
N ALA A 39 13.31 -3.49 -7.54
CA ALA A 39 14.20 -2.38 -7.79
C ALA A 39 13.76 -1.56 -8.99
N PHE A 40 13.26 -2.21 -10.03
CA PHE A 40 12.69 -1.57 -11.21
C PHE A 40 11.45 -0.74 -10.85
N PHE A 41 10.49 -1.30 -10.12
CA PHE A 41 9.31 -0.54 -9.69
C PHE A 41 9.64 0.60 -8.73
N LEU A 42 10.59 0.40 -7.82
CA LEU A 42 11.09 1.45 -6.95
C LEU A 42 11.76 2.57 -7.76
N ALA A 43 12.48 2.22 -8.83
CA ALA A 43 13.08 3.19 -9.74
C ALA A 43 12.02 4.00 -10.50
N LEU A 44 10.98 3.34 -11.01
CA LEU A 44 9.82 4.01 -11.64
C LEU A 44 9.11 4.96 -10.68
N ALA A 45 9.01 4.57 -9.41
CA ALA A 45 8.39 5.35 -8.35
C ALA A 45 9.12 6.67 -8.08
N ILE A 46 10.46 6.65 -8.02
CA ILE A 46 11.28 7.83 -7.75
C ILE A 46 11.58 8.65 -9.00
N GLU A 47 11.44 8.07 -10.21
CA GLU A 47 11.79 8.72 -11.47
C GLU A 47 11.14 10.11 -11.63
N PRO A 48 9.87 10.38 -11.26
CA PRO A 48 9.32 11.73 -11.36
C PRO A 48 9.98 12.76 -10.43
N ALA A 49 10.53 12.34 -9.29
CA ALA A 49 11.29 13.23 -8.42
C ALA A 49 12.69 13.50 -9.01
N VAL A 50 13.36 12.44 -9.46
CA VAL A 50 14.67 12.50 -10.11
C VAL A 50 14.63 13.35 -11.38
N SER A 51 13.61 13.17 -12.22
CA SER A 51 13.45 13.90 -13.48
C SER A 51 13.17 15.39 -13.26
N ARG A 52 12.35 15.75 -12.24
CA ARG A 52 12.13 17.16 -11.85
C ARG A 52 13.40 17.82 -11.35
N MET A 53 14.22 17.11 -10.58
CA MET A 53 15.51 17.63 -10.10
C MET A 53 16.53 17.75 -11.25
N ALA A 54 16.57 16.78 -12.16
CA ALA A 54 17.40 16.84 -13.35
C ALA A 54 17.00 17.96 -14.31
N ALA A 55 15.69 18.20 -14.48
CA ALA A 55 15.17 19.30 -15.28
C ALA A 55 15.54 20.69 -14.73
N ARG A 56 15.85 20.79 -13.43
CA ARG A 56 16.37 22.01 -12.78
C ARG A 56 17.89 22.16 -12.93
N GLY A 57 18.55 21.36 -13.77
CA GLY A 57 19.97 21.45 -14.09
C GLY A 57 20.89 20.55 -13.26
N MET A 58 20.36 19.70 -12.38
CA MET A 58 21.20 18.82 -11.56
C MET A 58 21.60 17.54 -12.32
N ARG A 59 22.83 17.06 -12.11
CA ARG A 59 23.30 15.79 -12.72
C ARG A 59 22.39 14.64 -12.23
N ARG A 60 21.89 13.81 -13.16
CA ARG A 60 20.95 12.71 -12.84
C ARG A 60 21.44 11.79 -11.71
N GLY A 61 22.73 11.48 -11.65
CA GLY A 61 23.32 10.68 -10.56
C GLY A 61 23.14 11.33 -9.18
N LEU A 62 23.38 12.65 -9.06
CA LEU A 62 23.15 13.39 -7.82
C LEU A 62 21.66 13.49 -7.47
N ALA A 63 20.80 13.65 -8.49
CA ALA A 63 19.35 13.66 -8.28
C ALA A 63 18.85 12.34 -7.72
N THR A 64 19.31 11.25 -8.29
CA THR A 64 18.99 9.90 -7.83
C THR A 64 19.51 9.68 -6.42
N PHE A 65 20.75 10.07 -6.13
CA PHE A 65 21.33 9.95 -4.79
C PHE A 65 20.55 10.70 -3.73
N LEU A 66 20.19 11.98 -3.96
CA LEU A 66 19.44 12.78 -2.99
C LEU A 66 18.03 12.22 -2.74
N VAL A 67 17.34 11.75 -3.77
CA VAL A 67 16.01 11.14 -3.61
C VAL A 67 16.11 9.82 -2.85
N PHE A 68 17.09 8.96 -3.16
CA PHE A 68 17.34 7.73 -2.42
C PHE A 68 17.68 7.99 -0.97
N LEU A 69 18.56 8.97 -0.71
CA LEU A 69 18.94 9.35 0.63
C LEU A 69 17.72 9.85 1.44
N ALA A 70 16.87 10.67 0.83
CA ALA A 70 15.63 11.13 1.47
C ALA A 70 14.69 9.96 1.80
N VAL A 71 14.50 9.01 0.89
CA VAL A 71 13.67 7.81 1.13
C VAL A 71 14.28 6.93 2.22
N LEU A 72 15.60 6.74 2.21
CA LEU A 72 16.32 5.97 3.22
C LEU A 72 16.20 6.60 4.61
N ILE A 73 16.40 7.92 4.72
CA ILE A 73 16.24 8.66 5.97
C ILE A 73 14.80 8.56 6.48
N ALA A 74 13.81 8.70 5.60
CA ALA A 74 12.41 8.55 5.98
C ALA A 74 12.10 7.12 6.48
N ALA A 75 12.62 6.10 5.80
CA ALA A 75 12.40 4.70 6.19
C ALA A 75 13.11 4.35 7.51
N VAL A 76 14.38 4.72 7.67
CA VAL A 76 15.14 4.49 8.91
C VAL A 76 14.52 5.29 10.05
N GLY A 77 14.19 6.56 9.82
CA GLY A 77 13.53 7.41 10.81
C GLY A 77 12.20 6.82 11.27
N PHE A 78 11.38 6.33 10.33
CA PHE A 78 10.13 5.62 10.65
C PHE A 78 10.37 4.39 11.53
N VAL A 79 11.29 3.51 11.14
CA VAL A 79 11.60 2.27 11.88
C VAL A 79 12.15 2.58 13.27
N VAL A 80 13.04 3.57 13.40
CA VAL A 80 13.61 3.97 14.69
C VAL A 80 12.53 4.58 15.59
N LEU A 81 11.71 5.50 15.07
CA LEU A 81 10.64 6.16 15.85
C LEU A 81 9.58 5.16 16.31
N LEU A 82 9.16 4.24 15.44
CA LEU A 82 8.19 3.21 15.82
C LEU A 82 8.81 2.13 16.69
N GLY A 83 10.03 1.69 16.38
CA GLY A 83 10.70 0.64 17.12
C GLY A 83 10.91 1.05 18.58
N SER A 84 11.39 2.28 18.81
CA SER A 84 11.56 2.80 20.17
C SER A 84 10.22 3.01 20.89
N MET A 85 9.22 3.56 20.20
CA MET A 85 7.87 3.74 20.75
C MET A 85 7.26 2.40 21.16
N LEU A 86 7.21 1.42 20.25
CA LEU A 86 6.58 0.12 20.49
C LEU A 86 7.33 -0.65 21.58
N ALA A 87 8.66 -0.59 21.61
CA ALA A 87 9.44 -1.22 22.68
C ALA A 87 9.11 -0.61 24.04
N GLY A 88 9.09 0.73 24.15
CA GLY A 88 8.69 1.42 25.39
C GLY A 88 7.27 1.07 25.82
N GLN A 89 6.32 1.16 24.88
CA GLN A 89 4.91 0.88 25.19
C GLN A 89 4.67 -0.58 25.60
N ILE A 90 5.35 -1.55 24.98
CA ILE A 90 5.21 -2.95 25.37
C ILE A 90 5.75 -3.17 26.79
N VAL A 91 6.87 -2.55 27.14
CA VAL A 91 7.43 -2.60 28.50
C VAL A 91 6.45 -1.98 29.50
N ASP A 92 6.00 -0.75 29.24
CA ASP A 92 5.05 -0.04 30.10
C ASP A 92 3.74 -0.82 30.25
N MET A 93 3.20 -1.38 29.16
CA MET A 93 1.99 -2.20 29.20
C MET A 93 2.17 -3.48 30.00
N VAL A 94 3.34 -4.13 29.96
CA VAL A 94 3.62 -5.34 30.74
C VAL A 94 3.80 -5.01 32.22
N GLU A 95 4.52 -3.92 32.54
CA GLU A 95 4.76 -3.49 33.92
C GLU A 95 3.50 -2.95 34.59
N GLU A 96 2.67 -2.21 33.84
CA GLU A 96 1.44 -1.60 34.33
C GLU A 96 0.18 -2.43 34.06
N PHE A 97 0.31 -3.59 33.40
CA PHE A 97 -0.80 -4.51 33.12
C PHE A 97 -1.73 -4.73 34.32
N PRO A 98 -1.21 -4.99 35.55
CA PRO A 98 -2.08 -5.18 36.71
C PRO A 98 -2.91 -3.94 37.01
N LYS A 99 -2.32 -2.74 36.94
CA LYS A 99 -3.02 -1.47 37.21
C LYS A 99 -4.07 -1.14 36.15
N TYR A 100 -3.81 -1.45 34.88
CA TYR A 100 -4.81 -1.27 33.82
C TYR A 100 -6.01 -2.19 34.02
N LEU A 101 -5.75 -3.45 34.39
CA LEU A 101 -6.81 -4.40 34.73
C LEU A 101 -7.68 -3.88 35.87
N ASP A 102 -7.04 -3.30 36.90
CA ASP A 102 -7.70 -2.73 38.06
C ASP A 102 -8.60 -1.55 37.69
N SER A 103 -8.10 -0.65 36.86
CA SER A 103 -8.84 0.54 36.40
C SER A 103 -10.05 0.14 35.55
N VAL A 104 -9.90 -0.86 34.67
CA VAL A 104 -11.01 -1.37 33.84
C VAL A 104 -12.05 -2.09 34.70
N ILE A 105 -11.62 -2.98 35.61
CA ILE A 105 -12.53 -3.66 36.54
C ILE A 105 -13.31 -2.64 37.39
N ASN A 106 -12.62 -1.63 37.92
CA ASN A 106 -13.25 -0.57 38.71
C ASN A 106 -14.24 0.25 37.86
N TRP A 107 -13.87 0.64 36.64
CA TRP A 107 -14.77 1.37 35.74
C TRP A 107 -16.01 0.55 35.36
N VAL A 108 -15.85 -0.74 35.05
CA VAL A 108 -16.96 -1.65 34.73
C VAL A 108 -17.86 -1.83 35.95
N ASN A 109 -17.29 -2.09 37.12
CA ASN A 109 -18.05 -2.28 38.37
C ASN A 109 -18.81 -1.00 38.74
N GLN A 110 -18.22 0.19 38.57
CA GLN A 110 -18.90 1.46 38.80
C GLN A 110 -19.97 1.79 37.75
N THR A 111 -19.72 1.48 36.48
CA THR A 111 -20.62 1.83 35.36
C THR A 111 -21.80 0.86 35.26
N PHE A 112 -21.55 -0.44 35.41
CA PHE A 112 -22.54 -1.50 35.20
C PHE A 112 -23.04 -2.13 36.51
N ARG A 113 -22.57 -1.66 37.68
CA ARG A 113 -22.94 -2.18 39.01
C ARG A 113 -22.71 -3.70 39.15
N THR A 114 -21.64 -4.19 38.55
CA THR A 114 -21.14 -5.57 38.68
C THR A 114 -20.08 -5.69 39.77
N ASP A 115 -19.78 -6.92 40.17
CA ASP A 115 -18.75 -7.25 41.19
C ASP A 115 -17.73 -8.23 40.60
N LEU A 116 -17.01 -7.80 39.56
CA LEU A 116 -15.94 -8.60 38.95
C LEU A 116 -14.72 -8.63 39.88
N SER A 117 -14.25 -9.83 40.23
CA SER A 117 -13.08 -10.01 41.10
C SER A 117 -11.77 -10.06 40.31
N ARG A 118 -10.73 -9.45 40.87
CA ARG A 118 -9.37 -9.38 40.29
C ARG A 118 -8.71 -10.78 40.18
N VAL A 119 -9.05 -11.70 41.09
CA VAL A 119 -8.36 -12.98 41.26
C VAL A 119 -8.72 -14.00 40.17
N GLU A 120 -9.96 -14.04 39.69
CA GLU A 120 -10.38 -14.99 38.62
C GLU A 120 -9.80 -14.64 37.24
N VAL A 121 -9.61 -13.35 36.96
CA VAL A 121 -9.10 -12.86 35.66
C VAL A 121 -7.57 -12.87 35.60
N GLN A 122 -6.91 -12.55 36.73
CA GLN A 122 -5.45 -12.48 36.79
C GLN A 122 -4.79 -13.85 36.74
N ASP A 123 -5.38 -14.86 37.39
CA ASP A 123 -4.82 -16.21 37.45
C ASP A 123 -4.94 -16.95 36.10
N SER A 124 -5.99 -16.65 35.32
CA SER A 124 -6.20 -17.19 33.98
C SER A 124 -5.32 -16.55 32.88
N LEU A 125 -4.90 -15.29 33.06
CA LEU A 125 -4.13 -14.54 32.06
C LEU A 125 -2.61 -14.56 32.30
N LEU A 126 -2.15 -14.49 33.56
CA LEU A 126 -0.71 -14.45 33.88
C LEU A 126 -0.01 -15.82 33.76
N HIS A 127 -0.74 -16.92 33.96
CA HIS A 127 -0.24 -18.29 33.76
C HIS A 127 -0.42 -18.80 32.32
N SER A 128 -0.80 -17.93 31.39
CA SER A 128 -1.06 -18.35 30.01
C SER A 128 0.26 -18.59 29.27
N ASP A 129 0.43 -19.82 28.76
CA ASP A 129 1.63 -20.29 28.05
C ASP A 129 2.07 -19.36 26.90
N TRP A 130 1.14 -18.61 26.31
CA TRP A 130 1.44 -17.70 25.20
C TRP A 130 2.24 -16.48 25.64
N LEU A 131 1.97 -15.93 26.84
CA LEU A 131 2.63 -14.74 27.35
C LEU A 131 4.07 -15.07 27.78
N GLN A 132 4.27 -16.18 28.50
CA GLN A 132 5.62 -16.68 28.84
C GLN A 132 6.44 -17.05 27.61
N LYS A 133 5.85 -17.73 26.61
CA LYS A 133 6.54 -18.02 25.34
C LYS A 133 6.89 -16.75 24.57
N TYR A 134 6.03 -15.73 24.57
CA TYR A 134 6.32 -14.48 23.87
C TYR A 134 7.49 -13.74 24.53
N VAL A 135 7.49 -13.61 25.86
CA VAL A 135 8.57 -12.98 26.64
C VAL A 135 9.89 -13.75 26.50
N GLN A 136 9.87 -15.09 26.60
CA GLN A 136 11.07 -15.92 26.42
C GLN A 136 11.60 -15.89 24.97
N ASN A 137 10.73 -15.90 23.96
CA ASN A 137 11.13 -15.80 22.56
C ASN A 137 11.68 -14.39 22.21
N SER A 138 11.19 -13.34 22.86
CA SER A 138 11.77 -11.98 22.72
C SER A 138 13.15 -11.86 23.37
N ALA A 139 13.42 -12.58 24.46
CA ALA A 139 14.71 -12.52 25.18
C ALA A 139 15.82 -13.41 24.59
N THR A 140 15.48 -14.50 23.91
CA THR A 140 16.45 -15.52 23.45
C THR A 140 16.91 -15.40 21.99
N GLY A 141 16.39 -14.44 21.23
CA GLY A 141 16.64 -14.31 19.78
C GLY A 141 18.00 -13.75 19.35
N VAL A 142 18.96 -13.48 20.24
CA VAL A 142 20.15 -12.67 19.92
C VAL A 142 21.10 -13.31 18.89
N LEU A 143 21.10 -14.64 18.75
CA LEU A 143 22.03 -15.34 17.84
C LEU A 143 21.45 -15.60 16.43
N ASP A 144 20.14 -15.90 16.30
CA ASP A 144 19.45 -16.10 15.00
C ASP A 144 19.09 -14.79 14.28
N ILE A 145 19.12 -13.66 14.99
CA ILE A 145 18.97 -12.32 14.39
C ILE A 145 20.12 -12.01 13.42
N SER A 146 21.33 -12.55 13.64
CA SER A 146 22.51 -12.20 12.86
C SER A 146 22.40 -12.56 11.37
N THR A 147 22.04 -13.80 11.04
CA THR A 147 21.94 -14.28 9.65
C THR A 147 20.74 -13.68 8.92
N THR A 148 19.61 -13.52 9.61
CA THR A 148 18.40 -12.89 9.06
C THR A 148 18.61 -11.40 8.79
N VAL A 149 19.25 -10.68 9.71
CA VAL A 149 19.56 -9.25 9.54
C VAL A 149 20.60 -9.05 8.44
N LEU A 150 21.66 -9.87 8.40
CA LEU A 150 22.67 -9.79 7.33
C LEU A 150 22.06 -10.10 5.96
N GLY A 151 21.24 -11.14 5.86
CA GLY A 151 20.52 -11.49 4.62
C GLY A 151 19.54 -10.39 4.19
N GLY A 152 18.80 -9.81 5.14
CA GLY A 152 17.90 -8.68 4.91
C GLY A 152 18.66 -7.43 4.44
N LEU A 153 19.78 -7.11 5.07
CA LEU A 153 20.64 -5.98 4.68
C LEU A 153 21.19 -6.19 3.26
N PHE A 154 21.69 -7.38 2.94
CA PHE A 154 22.18 -7.68 1.60
C PHE A 154 21.07 -7.56 0.55
N ARG A 155 19.85 -8.02 0.86
CA ARG A 155 18.67 -7.87 0.00
C ARG A 155 18.30 -6.40 -0.21
N LEU A 156 18.26 -5.61 0.87
CA LEU A 156 17.97 -4.17 0.81
C LEU A 156 19.03 -3.42 0.00
N LEU A 157 20.31 -3.73 0.21
CA LEU A 157 21.42 -3.14 -0.53
C LEU A 157 21.32 -3.50 -2.02
N THR A 158 21.04 -4.76 -2.34
CA THR A 158 20.84 -5.23 -3.72
C THR A 158 19.70 -4.46 -4.39
N ILE A 159 18.52 -4.41 -3.77
CA ILE A 159 17.36 -3.68 -4.30
C ILE A 159 17.68 -2.20 -4.49
N SER A 160 18.29 -1.57 -3.49
CA SER A 160 18.65 -0.15 -3.53
C SER A 160 19.68 0.15 -4.62
N LEU A 161 20.68 -0.71 -4.79
CA LEU A 161 21.73 -0.55 -5.79
C LEU A 161 21.16 -0.66 -7.21
N PHE A 162 20.41 -1.73 -7.50
CA PHE A 162 19.76 -1.88 -8.81
C PHE A 162 18.80 -0.73 -9.11
N SER A 163 18.03 -0.31 -8.11
CA SER A 163 17.05 0.76 -8.28
C SER A 163 17.73 2.12 -8.50
N PHE A 164 18.84 2.37 -7.81
CA PHE A 164 19.72 3.51 -8.04
C PHE A 164 20.26 3.51 -9.47
N TYR A 165 20.82 2.40 -9.96
CA TYR A 165 21.32 2.33 -11.34
C TYR A 165 20.20 2.52 -12.37
N PHE A 166 19.04 1.89 -12.17
CA PHE A 166 17.90 2.05 -13.06
C PHE A 166 17.39 3.49 -13.14
N ALA A 167 17.33 4.22 -12.02
CA ALA A 167 16.91 5.62 -12.01
C ALA A 167 18.01 6.57 -12.53
N ALA A 168 19.27 6.37 -12.12
CA ALA A 168 20.39 7.22 -12.53
C ALA A 168 20.65 7.11 -14.04
N ASP A 169 20.72 5.88 -14.57
CA ASP A 169 20.97 5.56 -15.98
C ASP A 169 19.69 5.31 -16.77
N GLY A 170 18.51 5.69 -16.26
CA GLY A 170 17.20 5.47 -16.91
C GLY A 170 17.16 5.78 -18.42
N PRO A 171 17.69 6.93 -18.89
CA PRO A 171 17.73 7.25 -20.32
C PRO A 171 18.64 6.33 -21.13
N ARG A 172 19.73 5.82 -20.54
CA ARG A 172 20.63 4.86 -21.20
C ARG A 172 19.96 3.49 -21.28
N LEU A 173 19.33 3.05 -20.19
CA LEU A 173 18.55 1.80 -20.16
C LEU A 173 17.42 1.82 -21.20
N ARG A 174 16.65 2.92 -21.25
CA ARG A 174 15.59 3.12 -22.25
C ARG A 174 16.12 3.03 -23.68
N ARG A 175 17.27 3.65 -23.98
CA ARG A 175 17.92 3.57 -25.30
C ARG A 175 18.40 2.15 -25.62
N ALA A 176 19.03 1.45 -24.68
CA ALA A 176 19.52 0.09 -24.86
C ALA A 176 18.38 -0.91 -25.11
N LEU A 177 17.25 -0.75 -24.42
CA LEU A 177 16.04 -1.55 -24.66
C LEU A 177 15.42 -1.25 -26.02
N CYS A 178 15.44 0.00 -26.47
CA CYS A 178 14.91 0.37 -27.78
C CYS A 178 15.83 -0.02 -28.93
N SER A 179 17.15 -0.12 -28.72
CA SER A 179 18.11 -0.42 -29.80
C SER A 179 17.98 -1.85 -30.36
N VAL A 180 17.37 -2.77 -29.62
CA VAL A 180 17.11 -4.15 -30.08
C VAL A 180 15.75 -4.29 -30.78
N LEU A 181 14.95 -3.22 -30.85
CA LEU A 181 13.60 -3.25 -31.41
C LEU A 181 13.52 -2.54 -32.78
N PRO A 182 12.67 -3.04 -33.71
CA PRO A 182 12.38 -2.33 -34.95
C PRO A 182 11.82 -0.91 -34.69
N PRO A 183 12.12 0.08 -35.54
CA PRO A 183 11.70 1.48 -35.34
C PRO A 183 10.21 1.66 -35.05
N ALA A 184 9.35 0.88 -35.71
CA ALA A 184 7.89 0.93 -35.51
C ALA A 184 7.46 0.60 -34.06
N ARG A 185 8.19 -0.28 -33.37
CA ARG A 185 7.88 -0.68 -31.98
C ARG A 185 8.56 0.18 -30.92
N GLN A 186 9.59 0.95 -31.30
CA GLN A 186 10.31 1.81 -30.34
C GLN A 186 9.36 2.84 -29.73
N ALA A 187 8.53 3.51 -30.54
CA ALA A 187 7.57 4.50 -30.06
C ALA A 187 6.56 3.91 -29.05
N GLU A 188 6.09 2.68 -29.28
CA GLU A 188 5.15 2.00 -28.39
C GLU A 188 5.79 1.68 -27.02
N VAL A 189 7.02 1.15 -27.02
CA VAL A 189 7.75 0.86 -25.78
C VAL A 189 8.09 2.14 -25.01
N LEU A 190 8.52 3.18 -25.73
CA LEU A 190 8.77 4.49 -25.16
C LEU A 190 7.51 5.06 -24.48
N ARG A 191 6.34 4.93 -25.11
CA ARG A 191 5.06 5.36 -24.54
C ARG A 191 4.64 4.51 -23.33
N ALA A 192 4.81 3.20 -23.41
CA ALA A 192 4.53 2.30 -22.29
C ALA A 192 5.39 2.62 -21.06
N TRP A 193 6.67 2.94 -21.28
CA TRP A 193 7.58 3.37 -20.22
C TRP A 193 7.11 4.66 -19.53
N GLU A 194 6.72 5.68 -20.31
CA GLU A 194 6.22 6.95 -19.75
C GLU A 194 4.93 6.74 -18.96
N ILE A 195 4.01 5.94 -19.48
CA ILE A 195 2.80 5.54 -18.74
C ILE A 195 3.18 4.83 -17.43
N ALA A 196 4.16 3.92 -17.46
CA ALA A 196 4.58 3.20 -16.26
C ALA A 196 5.16 4.14 -15.19
N VAL A 197 6.00 5.10 -15.59
CA VAL A 197 6.54 6.15 -14.71
C VAL A 197 5.42 7.02 -14.14
N ASP A 198 4.52 7.52 -14.99
CA ASP A 198 3.44 8.43 -14.58
C ASP A 198 2.44 7.75 -13.64
N LYS A 199 2.06 6.50 -13.93
CA LYS A 199 1.14 5.72 -13.09
C LYS A 199 1.78 5.35 -11.76
N THR A 200 3.02 4.85 -11.78
CA THR A 200 3.72 4.41 -10.57
C THR A 200 4.10 5.58 -9.68
N GLY A 201 4.85 6.54 -10.20
CA GLY A 201 5.29 7.68 -9.41
C GLY A 201 4.16 8.66 -9.10
N GLY A 202 3.16 8.80 -9.97
CA GLY A 202 1.94 9.55 -9.66
C GLY A 202 1.14 8.94 -8.50
N TYR A 203 0.95 7.61 -8.50
CA TYR A 203 0.31 6.91 -7.38
C TYR A 203 1.08 7.13 -6.08
N LEU A 204 2.39 6.86 -6.06
CA LEU A 204 3.21 7.03 -4.85
C LEU A 204 3.26 8.48 -4.38
N TYR A 205 3.34 9.46 -5.29
CA TYR A 205 3.29 10.87 -4.93
C TYR A 205 1.95 11.24 -4.28
N SER A 206 0.83 10.81 -4.87
CA SER A 206 -0.50 11.07 -4.31
C SER A 206 -0.67 10.44 -2.92
N ARG A 207 -0.18 9.21 -2.74
CA ARG A 207 -0.22 8.47 -1.47
C ARG A 207 0.69 9.07 -0.41
N GLY A 208 1.90 9.48 -0.80
CA GLY A 208 2.83 10.17 0.10
C GLY A 208 2.28 11.52 0.57
N LEU A 209 1.66 12.29 -0.32
CA LEU A 209 1.02 13.55 0.04
C LEU A 209 -0.19 13.35 0.96
N MET A 210 -1.05 12.36 0.66
CA MET A 210 -2.14 11.97 1.55
C MET A 210 -1.63 11.51 2.92
N ALA A 211 -0.55 10.73 2.95
CA ALA A 211 0.06 10.23 4.17
C ALA A 211 0.57 11.38 5.04
N LEU A 212 1.16 12.40 4.42
CA LEU A 212 1.59 13.62 5.10
C LEU A 212 0.41 14.39 5.68
N ILE A 213 -0.64 14.63 4.89
CA ILE A 213 -1.84 15.35 5.35
C ILE A 213 -2.52 14.58 6.50
N SER A 214 -2.66 13.27 6.36
CA SER A 214 -3.25 12.38 7.37
C SER A 214 -2.40 12.36 8.63
N GLY A 215 -1.09 12.21 8.51
CA GLY A 215 -0.17 12.26 9.64
C GLY A 215 -0.25 13.59 10.38
N ILE A 216 -0.22 14.73 9.68
CA ILE A 216 -0.33 16.06 10.32
C ILE A 216 -1.69 16.21 11.03
N ALA A 217 -2.78 15.80 10.39
CA ALA A 217 -4.12 15.88 10.97
C ALA A 217 -4.24 15.06 12.27
N HIS A 218 -3.73 13.82 12.26
CA HIS A 218 -3.72 12.96 13.45
C HIS A 218 -2.71 13.44 14.49
N TYR A 219 -1.57 13.99 14.10
CA TYR A 219 -0.61 14.60 15.03
C TYR A 219 -1.25 15.71 15.86
N ILE A 220 -1.95 16.63 15.20
CA ILE A 220 -2.64 17.74 15.86
C ILE A 220 -3.65 17.21 16.88
N LEU A 221 -4.47 16.23 16.49
CA LEU A 221 -5.42 15.60 17.41
C LEU A 221 -4.73 14.97 18.63
N LEU A 222 -3.72 14.14 18.39
CA LEU A 222 -3.04 13.38 19.44
C LEU A 222 -2.31 14.31 20.42
N VAL A 223 -1.74 15.42 19.94
CA VAL A 223 -1.13 16.45 20.79
C VAL A 223 -2.20 17.19 21.61
N ILE A 224 -3.34 17.54 21.01
CA ILE A 224 -4.46 18.19 21.73
C ILE A 224 -4.97 17.31 22.87
N LEU A 225 -5.05 15.99 22.63
CA LEU A 225 -5.47 15.00 23.62
C LEU A 225 -4.34 14.62 24.61
N GLY A 226 -3.12 15.13 24.43
CA GLY A 226 -1.99 14.77 25.31
C GLY A 226 -1.57 13.30 25.22
N VAL A 227 -1.84 12.62 24.11
CA VAL A 227 -1.48 11.20 23.93
C VAL A 227 0.04 11.07 23.77
N PRO A 228 0.70 10.17 24.53
CA PRO A 228 2.14 9.97 24.42
C PRO A 228 2.51 9.46 23.03
N TYR A 229 3.74 9.73 22.61
CA TYR A 229 4.27 9.33 21.29
C TYR A 229 3.47 9.84 20.08
N ALA A 230 2.73 10.96 20.23
CA ALA A 230 1.94 11.57 19.16
C ALA A 230 2.69 11.69 17.81
N PRO A 231 3.97 12.10 17.72
CA PRO A 231 4.69 12.13 16.44
C PRO A 231 4.82 10.74 15.79
N ALA A 232 5.18 9.71 16.55
CA ALA A 232 5.38 8.35 16.03
C ALA A 232 4.04 7.74 15.59
N LEU A 233 2.99 7.90 16.40
CA LEU A 233 1.63 7.49 16.09
C LEU A 233 1.07 8.20 14.85
N ALA A 234 1.32 9.49 14.71
CA ALA A 234 0.89 10.25 13.55
C ALA A 234 1.55 9.77 12.25
N VAL A 235 2.86 9.51 12.27
CA VAL A 235 3.57 8.97 11.11
C VAL A 235 3.08 7.55 10.79
N TRP A 236 2.83 6.72 11.81
CA TRP A 236 2.20 5.40 11.64
C TRP A 236 0.83 5.52 10.96
N VAL A 237 -0.05 6.37 11.49
CA VAL A 237 -1.40 6.55 10.92
C VAL A 237 -1.32 7.02 9.48
N GLY A 238 -0.49 8.04 9.22
CA GLY A 238 -0.29 8.59 7.89
C GLY A 238 0.18 7.54 6.88
N LEU A 239 1.16 6.71 7.22
CA LEU A 239 1.68 5.70 6.28
C LEU A 239 0.73 4.50 6.12
N VAL A 240 0.29 3.91 7.23
CA VAL A 240 -0.51 2.68 7.20
C VAL A 240 -1.87 2.92 6.56
N SER A 241 -2.50 4.09 6.81
CA SER A 241 -3.79 4.43 6.20
C SER A 241 -3.74 4.49 4.67
N GLN A 242 -2.62 4.93 4.10
CA GLN A 242 -2.52 5.18 2.66
C GLN A 242 -2.04 3.99 1.86
N PHE A 243 -1.13 3.19 2.42
CA PHE A 243 -0.51 2.08 1.71
C PHE A 243 -1.26 0.74 1.89
N ILE A 244 -2.24 0.66 2.80
CA ILE A 244 -3.14 -0.48 2.95
C ILE A 244 -4.54 -0.11 2.43
N PRO A 245 -4.99 -0.64 1.29
CA PRO A 245 -6.29 -0.26 0.73
C PRO A 245 -7.47 -0.69 1.60
N THR A 246 -8.60 0.01 1.44
CA THR A 246 -9.95 -0.30 1.97
C THR A 246 -10.12 -0.27 3.50
N ILE A 247 -9.18 -0.84 4.25
CA ILE A 247 -9.25 -1.00 5.71
C ILE A 247 -8.10 -0.26 6.40
N GLY A 248 -7.11 0.23 5.64
CA GLY A 248 -5.87 0.81 6.15
C GLY A 248 -6.09 1.86 7.23
N THR A 249 -7.00 2.82 7.04
CA THR A 249 -7.22 3.89 8.02
C THR A 249 -7.75 3.37 9.36
N TYR A 250 -8.64 2.38 9.34
CA TYR A 250 -9.17 1.78 10.57
C TYR A 250 -8.10 0.96 11.29
N LEU A 251 -7.31 0.19 10.53
CA LEU A 251 -6.17 -0.56 11.07
C LEU A 251 -5.10 0.39 11.64
N ALA A 252 -4.83 1.47 10.92
CA ALA A 252 -3.86 2.48 11.31
C ALA A 252 -4.29 3.23 12.57
N GLY A 253 -5.58 3.57 12.67
CA GLY A 253 -6.18 4.25 13.83
C GLY A 253 -6.32 3.36 15.07
N ALA A 254 -6.27 2.04 14.93
CA ALA A 254 -6.37 1.11 16.06
C ALA A 254 -5.23 1.32 17.08
N LEU A 255 -4.00 1.49 16.60
CA LEU A 255 -2.84 1.67 17.49
C LEU A 255 -2.95 2.97 18.32
N PRO A 256 -3.10 4.18 17.74
CA PRO A 256 -3.30 5.39 18.54
C PRO A 256 -4.52 5.36 19.46
N MET A 257 -5.59 4.66 19.06
CA MET A 257 -6.78 4.49 19.89
C MET A 257 -6.48 3.66 21.15
N LEU A 258 -5.70 2.58 21.01
CA LEU A 258 -5.25 1.78 22.15
C LEU A 258 -4.36 2.59 23.09
N ILE A 259 -3.43 3.39 22.56
CA ILE A 259 -2.58 4.27 23.38
C ILE A 259 -3.39 5.38 24.04
N ALA A 260 -4.36 5.97 23.35
CA ALA A 260 -5.23 6.98 23.94
C ALA A 260 -6.09 6.40 25.07
N PHE A 261 -6.53 5.15 24.94
CA PHE A 261 -7.31 4.44 25.96
C PHE A 261 -6.54 4.27 27.28
N THR A 262 -5.22 4.10 27.25
CA THR A 262 -4.42 3.98 28.48
C THR A 262 -4.31 5.30 29.25
N VAL A 263 -4.56 6.44 28.60
CA VAL A 263 -4.57 7.76 29.22
C VAL A 263 -5.96 8.08 29.78
N ASP A 264 -6.99 8.02 28.94
CA ASP A 264 -8.39 8.24 29.30
C ASP A 264 -9.28 7.45 28.33
N PRO A 265 -10.22 6.59 28.82
CA PRO A 265 -11.14 5.85 27.95
C PRO A 265 -11.90 6.75 26.96
N TRP A 266 -12.19 8.00 27.33
CA TRP A 266 -12.88 8.95 26.48
C TRP A 266 -12.01 9.46 25.32
N TYR A 267 -10.68 9.50 25.48
CA TYR A 267 -9.77 9.88 24.40
C TYR A 267 -9.77 8.87 23.26
N ALA A 268 -9.90 7.58 23.57
CA ALA A 268 -10.07 6.55 22.55
C ALA A 268 -11.32 6.78 21.69
N VAL A 269 -12.42 7.22 22.31
CA VAL A 269 -13.66 7.58 21.60
C VAL A 269 -13.45 8.79 20.70
N TRP A 270 -12.74 9.83 21.17
CA TRP A 270 -12.39 10.99 20.34
C TRP A 270 -11.49 10.63 19.16
N VAL A 271 -10.48 9.76 19.38
CA VAL A 271 -9.61 9.27 18.31
C VAL A 271 -10.41 8.47 17.29
N LEU A 272 -11.28 7.56 17.72
CA LEU A 272 -12.17 6.80 16.83
C LEU A 272 -13.07 7.73 16.01
N GLY A 273 -13.74 8.69 16.68
CA GLY A 273 -14.60 9.66 16.02
C GLY A 273 -13.84 10.48 14.98
N PHE A 274 -12.63 10.93 15.31
CA PHE A 274 -11.78 11.65 14.37
C PHE A 274 -11.36 10.79 13.19
N VAL A 275 -10.92 9.55 13.40
CA VAL A 275 -10.54 8.62 12.32
C VAL A 275 -11.70 8.42 11.35
N VAL A 276 -12.93 8.25 11.85
CA VAL A 276 -14.12 8.08 11.02
C VAL A 276 -14.43 9.36 10.22
N VAL A 277 -14.42 10.53 10.87
CA VAL A 277 -14.69 11.82 10.22
C VAL A 277 -13.61 12.15 9.19
N TYR A 278 -12.34 11.95 9.55
CA TYR A 278 -11.20 12.14 8.67
C TYR A 278 -11.29 11.21 7.46
N GLN A 279 -11.68 9.95 7.64
CA GLN A 279 -11.89 9.04 6.51
C GLN A 279 -12.94 9.57 5.52
N GLN A 280 -14.04 10.15 6.02
CA GLN A 280 -15.05 10.76 5.13
C GLN A 280 -14.47 11.97 4.40
N PHE A 281 -13.76 12.85 5.12
CA PHE A 281 -13.09 14.00 4.53
C PHE A 281 -12.08 13.58 3.45
N GLU A 282 -11.27 12.56 3.72
CA GLU A 282 -10.32 12.02 2.77
C GLU A 282 -11.04 11.49 1.52
N ASN A 283 -12.07 10.66 1.69
CA ASN A 283 -12.82 10.05 0.59
C ASN A 283 -13.53 11.09 -0.30
N TYR A 284 -14.16 12.12 0.30
CA TYR A 284 -14.97 13.08 -0.45
C TYR A 284 -14.20 14.32 -0.91
N ALA A 285 -13.17 14.76 -0.19
CA ALA A 285 -12.48 16.02 -0.48
C ALA A 285 -11.06 15.81 -1.03
N LEU A 286 -10.25 14.94 -0.41
CA LEU A 286 -8.84 14.78 -0.79
C LEU A 286 -8.67 13.81 -1.96
N GLN A 287 -9.30 12.64 -1.89
CA GLN A 287 -9.12 11.56 -2.85
C GLN A 287 -9.48 11.98 -4.29
N PRO A 288 -10.61 12.66 -4.55
CA PRO A 288 -10.95 13.10 -5.91
C PRO A 288 -9.97 14.14 -6.46
N LYS A 289 -9.37 14.98 -5.59
CA LYS A 289 -8.45 16.04 -6.01
C LYS A 289 -7.03 15.52 -6.25
N LEU A 290 -6.58 14.55 -5.46
CA LEU A 290 -5.19 14.06 -5.48
C LEU A 290 -4.99 12.79 -6.33
N THR A 291 -6.01 11.94 -6.47
CA THR A 291 -5.87 10.62 -7.13
C THR A 291 -6.58 10.51 -8.49
N SER A 292 -7.46 11.46 -8.86
CA SER A 292 -8.28 11.39 -10.09
C SER A 292 -7.49 11.26 -11.40
N ARG A 293 -6.19 11.60 -11.42
CA ARG A 293 -5.34 11.50 -12.62
C ARG A 293 -4.38 10.31 -12.60
N THR A 294 -4.22 9.61 -11.46
CA THR A 294 -3.12 8.67 -11.28
C THR A 294 -3.54 7.23 -11.51
N VAL A 295 -4.56 6.68 -10.86
CA VAL A 295 -4.94 5.26 -11.04
C VAL A 295 -6.46 5.08 -10.92
N ASP A 296 -7.10 4.65 -12.01
CA ASP A 296 -8.51 4.27 -12.06
C ASP A 296 -8.63 2.75 -12.13
N ILE A 297 -8.53 2.11 -10.96
CA ILE A 297 -8.64 0.65 -10.80
C ILE A 297 -9.85 0.37 -9.92
N HIS A 298 -10.65 -0.62 -10.33
CA HIS A 298 -11.77 -1.10 -9.53
C HIS A 298 -11.31 -1.56 -8.13
N PRO A 299 -11.97 -1.19 -7.02
CA PRO A 299 -11.50 -1.49 -5.66
C PRO A 299 -11.19 -2.96 -5.42
N ALA A 300 -12.01 -3.88 -5.94
CA ALA A 300 -11.78 -5.32 -5.83
C ALA A 300 -10.46 -5.78 -6.50
N VAL A 301 -10.10 -5.18 -7.64
CA VAL A 301 -8.85 -5.50 -8.34
C VAL A 301 -7.66 -4.95 -7.56
N ALA A 302 -7.78 -3.74 -6.99
CA ALA A 302 -6.75 -3.15 -6.14
C ALA A 302 -6.53 -3.96 -4.85
N PHE A 303 -7.61 -4.42 -4.21
CA PHE A 303 -7.52 -5.25 -3.01
C PHE A 303 -6.92 -6.63 -3.32
N GLY A 304 -7.41 -7.30 -4.36
CA GLY A 304 -6.90 -8.60 -4.80
C GLY A 304 -5.43 -8.52 -5.24
N SER A 305 -5.01 -7.43 -5.89
CA SER A 305 -3.61 -7.25 -6.27
C SER A 305 -2.69 -7.08 -5.08
N VAL A 306 -3.10 -6.34 -4.04
CA VAL A 306 -2.32 -6.20 -2.81
C VAL A 306 -2.15 -7.55 -2.12
N ILE A 307 -3.20 -8.37 -2.04
CA ILE A 307 -3.11 -9.72 -1.49
C ILE A 307 -2.13 -10.57 -2.30
N ALA A 308 -2.27 -10.58 -3.63
CA ALA A 308 -1.38 -11.33 -4.51
C ALA A 308 0.08 -10.84 -4.40
N GLY A 309 0.31 -9.53 -4.40
CA GLY A 309 1.63 -8.93 -4.22
C GLY A 309 2.24 -9.27 -2.86
N THR A 310 1.44 -9.24 -1.80
CA THR A 310 1.86 -9.66 -0.45
C THR A 310 2.30 -11.12 -0.43
N ALA A 311 1.52 -12.01 -1.05
CA ALA A 311 1.84 -13.43 -1.11
C ALA A 311 3.13 -13.71 -1.90
N LEU A 312 3.40 -12.94 -2.96
CA LEU A 312 4.57 -13.16 -3.83
C LEU A 312 5.86 -12.55 -3.25
N MET A 313 5.77 -11.36 -2.68
CA MET A 313 6.95 -10.52 -2.39
C MET A 313 6.89 -9.85 -1.01
N GLY A 314 5.92 -10.22 -0.16
CA GLY A 314 5.72 -9.65 1.16
C GLY A 314 5.27 -8.18 1.12
N ALA A 315 5.65 -7.42 2.15
CA ALA A 315 5.27 -6.00 2.29
C ALA A 315 5.64 -5.14 1.06
N VAL A 316 6.75 -5.47 0.40
CA VAL A 316 7.20 -4.75 -0.80
C VAL A 316 6.26 -5.01 -1.98
N GLY A 317 5.80 -6.24 -2.15
CA GLY A 317 4.82 -6.57 -3.19
C GLY A 317 3.47 -5.92 -2.96
N ALA A 318 3.04 -5.80 -1.69
CA ALA A 318 1.83 -5.08 -1.30
C ALA A 318 1.87 -3.62 -1.78
N LEU A 319 2.99 -2.92 -1.54
CA LEU A 319 3.17 -1.51 -1.89
C LEU A 319 3.17 -1.27 -3.40
N ILE A 320 3.76 -2.20 -4.15
CA ILE A 320 3.96 -2.07 -5.61
C ILE A 320 2.78 -2.65 -6.41
N ALA A 321 1.94 -3.48 -5.81
CA ALA A 321 0.86 -4.21 -6.50
C ALA A 321 -0.09 -3.31 -7.30
N ILE A 322 -0.54 -2.19 -6.71
CA ILE A 322 -1.50 -1.28 -7.38
C ILE A 322 -0.85 -0.62 -8.60
N PRO A 323 0.34 0.01 -8.49
CA PRO A 323 1.09 0.45 -9.65
C PRO A 323 1.32 -0.63 -10.70
N ALA A 324 1.76 -1.83 -10.29
CA ALA A 324 2.03 -2.93 -11.22
C ALA A 324 0.79 -3.36 -12.00
N VAL A 325 -0.37 -3.41 -11.35
CA VAL A 325 -1.63 -3.70 -12.04
C VAL A 325 -2.08 -2.52 -12.90
N ALA A 326 -1.86 -1.27 -12.47
CA ALA A 326 -2.16 -0.09 -13.27
C ALA A 326 -1.36 -0.06 -14.58
N THR A 327 -0.06 -0.36 -14.49
CA THR A 327 0.83 -0.39 -15.65
C THR A 327 0.48 -1.56 -16.57
N LEU A 328 0.20 -2.74 -16.01
CA LEU A 328 -0.25 -3.90 -16.77
C LEU A 328 -1.58 -3.63 -17.48
N GLN A 329 -2.57 -3.04 -16.79
CA GLN A 329 -3.87 -2.70 -17.38
C GLN A 329 -3.73 -1.66 -18.49
N ALA A 330 -2.86 -0.65 -18.32
CA ALA A 330 -2.60 0.34 -19.36
C ALA A 330 -1.92 -0.28 -20.58
N PHE A 331 -0.98 -1.22 -20.37
CA PHE A 331 -0.32 -1.95 -21.44
C PHE A 331 -1.31 -2.85 -22.20
N LEU A 332 -2.13 -3.61 -21.46
CA LEU A 332 -3.19 -4.44 -22.04
C LEU A 332 -4.21 -3.59 -22.79
N GLY A 333 -4.61 -2.43 -22.26
CA GLY A 333 -5.54 -1.53 -22.93
C GLY A 333 -4.99 -0.91 -24.22
N ALA A 334 -3.67 -0.79 -24.35
CA ALA A 334 -3.04 -0.35 -25.60
C ALA A 334 -3.00 -1.45 -26.67
N TYR A 335 -3.02 -2.72 -26.28
CA TYR A 335 -2.93 -3.88 -27.19
C TYR A 335 -4.28 -4.55 -27.46
N VAL A 336 -5.20 -4.49 -26.51
CA VAL A 336 -6.54 -5.07 -26.59
C VAL A 336 -7.50 -4.04 -27.15
N LYS A 337 -7.98 -4.28 -28.37
CA LYS A 337 -9.03 -3.47 -29.01
C LYS A 337 -10.32 -3.62 -28.20
N ARG A 338 -10.70 -2.59 -27.44
CA ARG A 338 -11.97 -2.55 -26.73
C ARG A 338 -13.07 -2.29 -27.77
N TYR A 339 -13.91 -3.28 -28.00
CA TYR A 339 -15.08 -3.14 -28.88
C TYR A 339 -16.21 -2.48 -28.09
N ASP A 340 -16.95 -1.57 -28.73
CA ASP A 340 -18.16 -1.03 -28.12
C ASP A 340 -19.13 -2.18 -27.85
N VAL A 341 -19.56 -2.28 -26.60
CA VAL A 341 -20.53 -3.29 -26.18
C VAL A 341 -21.86 -2.91 -26.81
N THR A 342 -22.47 -3.83 -27.55
CA THR A 342 -23.81 -3.63 -28.12
C THR A 342 -24.78 -3.22 -27.02
N ASP A 343 -25.55 -2.14 -27.25
CA ASP A 343 -26.53 -1.61 -26.31
C ASP A 343 -27.65 -2.63 -26.03
N ASP A 344 -27.41 -3.55 -25.09
CA ASP A 344 -28.41 -4.50 -24.61
C ASP A 344 -29.19 -3.86 -23.44
N PRO A 345 -30.53 -3.83 -23.49
CA PRO A 345 -31.38 -3.35 -22.39
C PRO A 345 -31.11 -4.03 -21.04
N ARG A 346 -30.54 -5.24 -21.02
CA ARG A 346 -30.18 -5.98 -19.80
C ARG A 346 -28.91 -5.45 -19.13
N MET A 347 -28.05 -4.77 -19.88
CA MET A 347 -26.82 -4.14 -19.38
C MET A 347 -27.11 -2.76 -18.77
N HIS A 348 -28.28 -2.18 -19.06
CA HIS A 348 -28.77 -0.99 -18.40
C HIS A 348 -29.37 -1.37 -17.04
N GLY A 349 -28.55 -1.29 -15.99
CA GLY A 349 -29.08 -1.26 -14.62
C GLY A 349 -30.16 -0.16 -14.48
N ARG A 350 -31.11 -0.33 -13.54
CA ARG A 350 -32.31 0.52 -13.26
C ARG A 350 -32.11 2.06 -13.23
N SER A 351 -30.90 2.57 -13.40
CA SER A 351 -30.52 3.99 -13.47
C SER A 351 -31.14 4.75 -14.66
N ALA A 352 -31.44 4.08 -15.78
CA ALA A 352 -31.97 4.76 -16.98
C ALA A 352 -33.40 5.33 -16.83
N ARG A 353 -34.11 5.05 -15.73
CA ARG A 353 -35.47 5.57 -15.50
C ARG A 353 -35.56 6.88 -14.72
N ARG A 354 -34.44 7.47 -14.28
CA ARG A 354 -34.46 8.75 -13.53
C ARG A 354 -34.10 9.95 -14.41
N GLY A 355 -34.74 10.01 -15.58
CA GLY A 355 -34.55 11.03 -16.61
C GLY A 355 -35.78 11.91 -16.85
N GLU A 356 -36.59 12.20 -15.83
CA GLU A 356 -37.44 13.38 -15.84
C GLU A 356 -37.31 14.07 -14.49
N SER A 357 -36.53 15.14 -14.45
CA SER A 357 -36.53 16.07 -13.32
C SER A 357 -37.97 16.53 -13.05
N VAL A 358 -38.38 16.54 -11.77
CA VAL A 358 -39.67 17.08 -11.32
C VAL A 358 -39.89 18.51 -11.85
N LEU A 359 -38.80 19.25 -12.07
CA LEU A 359 -38.83 20.60 -12.65
C LEU A 359 -39.27 20.59 -14.13
N THR A 360 -38.95 19.54 -14.89
CA THR A 360 -39.41 19.41 -16.29
C THR A 360 -40.89 19.07 -16.37
N ARG A 361 -41.41 18.29 -15.41
CA ARG A 361 -42.86 18.01 -15.29
C ARG A 361 -43.65 19.26 -14.90
N LEU A 362 -43.14 20.05 -13.95
CA LEU A 362 -43.74 21.33 -13.56
C LEU A 362 -43.70 22.37 -14.70
N ARG A 363 -42.63 22.40 -15.50
CA ARG A 363 -42.54 23.33 -16.63
C ARG A 363 -43.48 23.00 -17.79
N ARG A 364 -43.88 21.73 -17.92
CA ARG A 364 -44.91 21.29 -18.88
C ARG A 364 -46.33 21.59 -18.39
N SER A 365 -46.60 21.44 -17.08
CA SER A 365 -47.92 21.77 -16.52
C SER A 365 -48.21 23.27 -16.51
N TRP A 366 -47.18 24.13 -16.64
CA TRP A 366 -47.33 25.57 -16.77
C TRP A 366 -47.51 26.07 -18.23
N ARG A 367 -47.44 25.18 -19.23
CA ARG A 367 -47.45 25.56 -20.67
C ARG A 367 -48.69 25.15 -21.46
N ALA A 368 -49.78 24.70 -20.82
CA ALA A 368 -51.11 24.65 -21.44
C ALA A 368 -52.20 24.56 -20.36
N PRO A 369 -53.42 25.13 -20.53
CA PRO A 369 -54.01 25.70 -21.76
C PRO A 369 -54.58 27.14 -21.58
N GLY A 370 -54.77 27.86 -22.69
CA GLY A 370 -55.47 29.14 -22.71
C GLY A 370 -55.72 29.69 -24.12
N SER A 371 -56.30 28.89 -25.02
CA SER A 371 -56.95 29.40 -26.23
C SER A 371 -57.97 28.41 -26.77
N ALA A 372 -59.12 28.37 -26.11
CA ALA A 372 -60.41 28.04 -26.70
C ALA A 372 -61.43 29.02 -26.11
N GLU A 373 -62.40 29.44 -26.94
CA GLU A 373 -63.43 30.50 -26.75
C GLU A 373 -62.97 31.90 -27.21
N GLY A 374 -63.59 32.58 -28.19
CA GLY A 374 -64.84 32.32 -28.90
C GLY A 374 -65.01 33.24 -30.12
N GLU A 375 -66.04 32.91 -30.89
CA GLU A 375 -66.53 33.40 -32.18
C GLU A 375 -66.74 34.92 -32.29
N ALA A 376 -66.41 35.48 -33.47
CA ALA A 376 -67.34 36.20 -34.36
C ALA A 376 -66.67 36.51 -35.70
#